data_AF-A0A9E2MKK9-F1
#
_entry.id   AF-A0A9E2MKK9-F1
#
_cell.length_a   1.000
_cell.length_b   1.000
_cell.length_c   1.000
_cell.angle_alpha   90.00
_cell.angle_beta   90.00
_cell.angle_gamma   90.00
#
_symmetry.space_group_name_H-M   'P 1'
#
loop_
_entity.id
_entity.type
_entity.pdbx_description
1 polymer ?
#
loop_
_entity_poly.entity_id
_entity_poly.type
_entity_poly.pdbx_seq_one_letter_code
_entity_poly.pdbx_strand_id
1 'polypeptide(L)'
;MQEVNLKKKNEMVLVLDEVQKISNWADEVKRLWDEDTRFGKNIKVVILGSSALLLKKGLNESLAGRFEIIQMSHWTWKECKECFNWTFDEYVYFGGYPGAASLISDEQRWAAYIRDALIETAVSKDILLLNRVEKPVLLRQLFVLACEYGGQILSYQKLLGQLSDAGNTTTLA
;
A
#
# COMPACT_ATOMS: atom_id res chain seq x y z
N MET A 1 25.58 -49.28 -11.11
CA MET A 1 25.22 -47.95 -10.60
C MET A 1 25.38 -46.96 -11.74
N GLN A 2 24.28 -46.56 -12.37
CA GLN A 2 24.30 -45.60 -13.48
C GLN A 2 23.66 -44.31 -12.98
N GLU A 3 24.38 -43.21 -13.23
CA GLU A 3 24.12 -41.87 -12.76
C GLU A 3 22.69 -41.40 -13.03
N VAL A 4 22.01 -41.02 -11.96
CA VAL A 4 20.78 -40.24 -12.03
C VAL A 4 21.17 -38.82 -12.45
N ASN A 5 21.20 -38.58 -13.77
CA ASN A 5 21.31 -37.24 -14.33
C ASN A 5 19.97 -36.53 -14.16
N LEU A 6 19.70 -36.06 -12.94
CA LEU A 6 18.66 -35.06 -12.68
C LEU A 6 19.12 -33.77 -13.36
N LYS A 7 18.74 -33.60 -14.63
CA LYS A 7 18.78 -32.30 -15.31
C LYS A 7 18.30 -31.25 -14.30
N LYS A 8 19.20 -30.34 -13.87
CA LYS A 8 18.81 -29.14 -13.13
C LYS A 8 17.68 -28.50 -13.92
N LYS A 9 16.44 -28.65 -13.44
CA LYS A 9 15.31 -27.91 -14.01
C LYS A 9 15.68 -26.45 -13.82
N ASN A 10 15.87 -25.71 -14.92
CA ASN A 10 16.17 -24.29 -14.88
C ASN A 10 15.13 -23.62 -13.99
N GLU A 11 15.59 -23.10 -12.87
CA GLU A 11 14.77 -22.27 -11.99
C GLU A 11 14.45 -20.99 -12.75
N MET A 12 13.18 -20.63 -12.79
CA MET A 12 12.71 -19.39 -13.40
C MET A 12 12.02 -18.56 -12.34
N VAL A 13 12.28 -17.24 -12.35
CA VAL A 13 11.55 -16.29 -11.52
C VAL A 13 10.59 -15.51 -12.40
N LEU A 14 9.31 -15.53 -12.04
CA LEU A 14 8.26 -14.74 -12.67
C LEU A 14 7.87 -13.61 -11.72
N VAL A 15 8.09 -12.36 -12.13
CA VAL A 15 7.70 -11.19 -11.36
C VAL A 15 6.45 -10.60 -11.99
N LEU A 16 5.38 -10.50 -11.19
CA LEU A 16 4.12 -9.88 -11.57
C LEU A 16 3.98 -8.57 -10.81
N ASP A 17 4.15 -7.46 -11.51
CA ASP A 17 4.00 -6.14 -10.92
C ASP A 17 2.56 -5.63 -11.01
N GLU A 18 2.13 -4.93 -9.96
CA GLU A 18 0.80 -4.33 -9.87
C GLU A 18 -0.36 -5.32 -10.15
N VAL A 19 -0.22 -6.57 -9.70
CA VAL A 19 -1.16 -7.66 -10.03
C VAL A 19 -2.61 -7.34 -9.63
N GLN A 20 -2.80 -6.50 -8.62
CA GLN A 20 -4.12 -6.07 -8.13
C GLN A 20 -4.96 -5.33 -9.18
N LYS A 21 -4.36 -4.87 -10.28
CA LYS A 21 -5.08 -4.27 -11.41
C LYS A 21 -5.81 -5.31 -12.27
N ILE A 22 -5.44 -6.58 -12.15
CA ILE A 22 -6.03 -7.68 -12.91
C ILE A 22 -7.18 -8.28 -12.09
N SER A 23 -8.37 -8.35 -12.67
CA SER A 23 -9.53 -9.00 -12.04
C SER A 23 -9.27 -10.50 -11.82
N ASN A 24 -9.70 -11.04 -10.67
CA ASN A 24 -9.57 -12.46 -10.30
C ASN A 24 -8.13 -13.00 -10.38
N TRP A 25 -7.13 -12.13 -10.22
CA TRP A 25 -5.72 -12.51 -10.33
C TRP A 25 -5.32 -13.64 -9.36
N ALA A 26 -5.90 -13.66 -8.15
CA ALA A 26 -5.52 -14.61 -7.11
C ALA A 26 -5.93 -16.05 -7.48
N ASP A 27 -7.12 -16.22 -8.07
CA ASP A 27 -7.57 -17.51 -8.57
C ASP A 27 -6.72 -18.00 -9.75
N GLU A 28 -6.34 -17.09 -10.64
CA GLU A 28 -5.52 -17.42 -11.80
C GLU A 28 -4.09 -17.81 -11.40
N VAL A 29 -3.47 -17.05 -10.50
CA VAL A 29 -2.16 -17.40 -9.93
C VAL A 29 -2.21 -18.76 -9.24
N LYS A 30 -3.26 -19.03 -8.45
CA LYS A 30 -3.45 -20.34 -7.81
C LYS A 30 -3.56 -21.47 -8.84
N ARG A 31 -4.38 -21.28 -9.88
CA ARG A 31 -4.58 -22.26 -10.95
C ARG A 31 -3.26 -22.60 -11.63
N LEU A 32 -2.48 -21.58 -12.00
CA LEU A 32 -1.19 -21.74 -12.65
C LEU A 32 -0.15 -22.36 -11.72
N TRP A 33 -0.12 -21.98 -10.44
CA TRP A 33 0.75 -22.58 -9.44
C TRP A 33 0.48 -24.09 -9.27
N ASP A 34 -0.78 -24.48 -9.16
CA ASP A 34 -1.19 -25.88 -9.03
C ASP A 34 -0.84 -26.68 -10.31
N GLU A 35 -0.97 -26.06 -11.49
CA GLU A 35 -0.57 -26.65 -12.78
C GLU A 35 0.94 -26.86 -12.87
N ASP A 36 1.73 -25.83 -12.58
CA ASP A 36 3.18 -25.86 -12.64
C ASP A 36 3.77 -26.85 -11.62
N THR A 37 3.18 -26.93 -10.43
CA THR A 37 3.52 -27.93 -9.42
C THR A 37 3.28 -29.36 -9.93
N ARG A 38 2.16 -29.61 -10.62
CA ARG A 38 1.83 -30.94 -11.19
C ARG A 38 2.79 -31.35 -12.31
N PHE A 39 3.18 -30.42 -13.19
CA PHE A 39 4.17 -30.67 -14.22
C PHE A 39 5.63 -30.58 -13.71
N GLY A 40 5.79 -30.26 -12.42
CA GLY A 40 7.05 -30.10 -11.73
C GLY A 40 7.92 -28.98 -12.31
N LYS A 41 7.34 -27.93 -12.90
CA LYS A 41 8.11 -26.78 -13.37
C LYS A 41 8.65 -26.03 -12.15
N ASN A 42 9.93 -25.65 -12.18
CA ASN A 42 10.54 -24.90 -11.07
C ASN A 42 10.41 -23.40 -11.32
N ILE A 43 9.23 -22.85 -11.03
CA ILE A 43 8.93 -21.43 -11.18
C ILE A 43 8.71 -20.81 -9.79
N LYS A 44 9.45 -19.73 -9.50
CA LYS A 44 9.26 -18.89 -8.32
C LYS A 44 8.45 -17.67 -8.73
N VAL A 45 7.27 -17.50 -8.16
CA VAL A 45 6.40 -16.35 -8.47
C VAL A 45 6.60 -15.28 -7.41
N VAL A 46 6.95 -14.07 -7.85
CA VAL A 46 7.01 -12.87 -7.02
C VAL A 46 5.87 -11.96 -7.42
N ILE A 47 5.02 -11.63 -6.46
CA ILE A 47 3.86 -10.78 -6.67
C ILE A 47 4.13 -9.45 -6.00
N LEU A 48 4.10 -8.38 -6.78
CA LEU A 48 4.27 -7.01 -6.32
C LEU A 48 2.95 -6.25 -6.46
N GLY A 49 2.80 -5.24 -5.62
CA GLY A 49 1.69 -4.31 -5.72
C GLY A 49 1.80 -3.23 -4.66
N SER A 50 1.65 -1.98 -5.10
CA SER A 50 1.62 -0.81 -4.23
C SER A 50 0.44 -0.80 -3.27
N SER A 51 -0.70 -1.38 -3.63
CA SER A 51 -1.89 -1.43 -2.78
C SER A 51 -1.92 -2.69 -1.90
N ALA A 52 -1.38 -2.58 -0.69
CA ALA A 52 -1.39 -3.65 0.29
C ALA A 52 -2.81 -4.13 0.64
N LEU A 53 -3.81 -3.24 0.60
CA LEU A 53 -5.20 -3.60 0.91
C LEU A 53 -5.83 -4.45 -0.19
N LEU A 54 -5.67 -4.07 -1.47
CA LEU A 54 -6.18 -4.83 -2.61
C LEU A 54 -5.48 -6.19 -2.73
N LEU A 55 -4.16 -6.23 -2.49
CA LEU A 55 -3.41 -7.48 -2.43
C LEU A 55 -3.91 -8.40 -1.31
N LYS A 56 -4.08 -7.88 -0.09
CA LYS A 56 -4.60 -8.67 1.06
C LYS A 56 -5.98 -9.25 0.78
N LYS A 57 -6.87 -8.50 0.13
CA LYS A 57 -8.19 -9.00 -0.26
C LYS A 57 -8.08 -10.23 -1.16
N GLY A 58 -7.31 -10.13 -2.25
CA GLY A 58 -7.11 -11.26 -3.17
C GLY A 58 -6.40 -12.45 -2.52
N LEU A 59 -5.40 -12.21 -1.68
CA LEU A 59 -4.65 -13.28 -0.98
C LEU A 59 -5.54 -14.08 -0.02
N ASN A 60 -6.40 -13.39 0.75
CA ASN A 60 -7.30 -14.02 1.73
C ASN A 60 -8.42 -14.83 1.08
N GLU A 61 -8.89 -14.43 -0.10
CA GLU A 61 -9.98 -15.11 -0.81
C GLU A 61 -9.52 -16.45 -1.42
N SER A 62 -8.31 -16.52 -2.00
CA SER A 62 -7.98 -17.64 -2.90
C SER A 62 -6.65 -18.36 -2.62
N LEU A 63 -5.65 -17.69 -2.04
CA LEU A 63 -4.26 -18.18 -1.99
C LEU A 63 -3.81 -18.72 -0.62
N ALA A 64 -4.73 -18.92 0.34
CA ALA A 64 -4.42 -19.34 1.70
C ALA A 64 -3.40 -20.50 1.78
N GLY A 65 -2.30 -20.26 2.52
CA GLY A 65 -1.22 -21.23 2.76
C GLY A 65 -0.23 -21.45 1.61
N ARG A 66 -0.34 -20.72 0.49
CA ARG A 66 0.53 -20.85 -0.70
C ARG A 66 1.40 -19.63 -0.98
N PHE A 67 1.53 -18.73 -0.02
CA PHE A 67 2.33 -17.51 -0.18
C PHE A 67 3.05 -17.15 1.12
N GLU A 68 4.10 -16.36 0.96
CA GLU A 68 4.77 -15.62 2.03
C GLU A 68 4.62 -14.12 1.74
N ILE A 69 4.33 -13.32 2.77
CA ILE A 69 4.25 -11.87 2.62
C ILE A 69 5.57 -11.26 3.08
N ILE A 70 6.24 -10.56 2.17
CA ILE A 70 7.36 -9.69 2.49
C ILE A 70 6.84 -8.25 2.48
N GLN A 71 6.79 -7.63 3.66
CA GLN A 71 6.38 -6.22 3.77
C GLN A 71 7.60 -5.32 3.60
N MET A 72 7.57 -4.47 2.58
CA MET A 72 8.53 -3.38 2.42
C MET A 72 7.99 -2.14 3.13
N SER A 73 8.63 -1.76 4.24
CA SER A 73 8.26 -0.58 4.99
C SER A 73 8.88 0.70 4.40
N HIS A 74 8.56 1.82 5.04
CA HIS A 74 9.25 3.08 4.84
C HIS A 74 10.69 2.98 5.35
N TRP A 75 11.54 3.94 4.98
CA TRP A 75 12.87 4.06 5.59
C TRP A 75 12.72 4.19 7.10
N THR A 76 13.46 3.36 7.81
CA THR A 76 13.57 3.41 9.25
C THR A 76 14.45 4.59 9.67
N TRP A 77 14.32 5.03 10.93
CA TRP A 77 15.23 6.03 11.50
C TRP A 77 16.70 5.68 11.27
N LYS A 78 17.07 4.41 11.47
CA LYS A 78 18.44 3.94 11.28
C LYS A 78 18.90 4.15 9.84
N GLU A 79 18.09 3.77 8.86
CA GLU A 79 18.42 3.96 7.44
C GLU A 79 18.46 5.45 7.07
N CYS A 80 17.55 6.28 7.60
CA CYS A 80 17.60 7.72 7.34
C CYS A 80 18.88 8.37 7.87
N LYS A 81 19.30 7.97 9.07
CA LYS A 81 20.55 8.42 9.67
C LYS A 81 21.76 7.93 8.87
N GLU A 82 21.82 6.65 8.51
CA GLU A 82 22.99 6.04 7.87
C GLU A 82 23.13 6.38 6.38
N CYS A 83 22.01 6.47 5.65
CA CYS A 83 22.01 6.66 4.20
C CYS A 83 21.85 8.13 3.78
N PHE A 84 21.15 8.94 4.57
CA PHE A 84 20.86 10.34 4.22
C PHE A 84 21.44 11.36 5.21
N ASN A 85 22.09 10.89 6.28
CA ASN A 85 22.66 11.73 7.34
C ASN A 85 21.62 12.67 7.98
N TRP A 86 20.37 12.20 8.08
CA TRP A 86 19.29 12.95 8.72
C TRP A 86 19.47 13.02 10.23
N THR A 87 19.04 14.14 10.79
CA THR A 87 18.80 14.32 12.22
C THR A 87 17.50 13.64 12.65
N PHE A 88 17.38 13.38 13.95
CA PHE A 88 16.18 12.75 14.49
C PHE A 88 14.95 13.64 14.29
N ASP A 89 15.10 14.95 14.43
CA ASP A 89 14.03 15.92 14.23
C ASP A 89 13.53 15.95 12.78
N GLU A 90 14.44 15.88 11.80
CA GLU A 90 14.08 15.74 10.38
C GLU A 90 13.30 14.45 10.14
N TYR A 91 13.71 13.32 10.72
CA TYR A 91 12.99 12.06 10.57
C TYR A 91 11.58 12.11 11.21
N VAL A 92 11.46 12.69 12.41
CA VAL A 92 10.17 12.83 13.09
C VAL A 92 9.21 13.74 12.30
N TYR A 93 9.73 14.81 11.70
CA TYR A 93 8.93 15.77 10.95
C TYR A 93 8.57 15.28 9.53
N PHE A 94 9.56 14.85 8.74
CA PHE A 94 9.38 14.49 7.33
C PHE A 94 8.97 13.02 7.12
N GLY A 95 9.16 12.16 8.13
CA GLY A 95 8.90 10.73 8.04
C GLY A 95 9.81 9.99 7.06
N GLY A 96 9.62 8.68 6.95
CA GLY A 96 10.49 7.80 6.15
C GLY A 96 10.02 7.47 4.74
N TYR A 97 9.06 8.22 4.16
CA TYR A 97 8.49 7.81 2.86
C TYR A 97 9.55 7.84 1.75
N PRO A 98 9.83 6.71 1.07
CA PRO A 98 11.03 6.61 0.25
C PRO A 98 11.17 7.65 -0.87
N GLY A 99 10.09 7.91 -1.60
CA GLY A 99 10.10 8.91 -2.68
C GLY A 99 10.22 10.35 -2.18
N ALA A 100 9.84 10.61 -0.92
CA ALA A 100 9.86 11.95 -0.35
C ALA A 100 11.21 12.34 0.25
N ALA A 101 12.10 11.37 0.51
CA ALA A 101 13.38 11.61 1.19
C ALA A 101 14.25 12.66 0.47
N SER A 102 14.24 12.67 -0.86
CA SER A 102 15.01 13.65 -1.65
C SER A 102 14.42 15.08 -1.63
N LEU A 103 13.23 15.27 -1.07
CA LEU A 103 12.48 16.52 -1.14
C LEU A 103 12.53 17.33 0.16
N ILE A 104 13.17 16.83 1.22
CA ILE A 104 13.12 17.47 2.55
C ILE A 104 13.70 18.89 2.60
N SER A 105 14.57 19.25 1.66
CA SER A 105 15.10 20.61 1.52
C SER A 105 14.10 21.61 0.96
N ASP A 106 12.99 21.13 0.38
CA ASP A 106 11.89 21.92 -0.16
C ASP A 106 10.58 21.39 0.46
N GLU A 107 10.26 21.94 1.64
CA GLU A 107 9.13 21.52 2.45
C GLU A 107 7.80 21.59 1.68
N GLN A 108 7.60 22.61 0.84
CA GLN A 108 6.38 22.75 0.05
C GLN A 108 6.25 21.61 -0.96
N ARG A 109 7.35 21.27 -1.64
CA ARG A 109 7.38 20.16 -2.60
C ARG A 109 7.25 18.81 -1.90
N TRP A 110 7.88 18.62 -0.75
CA TRP A 110 7.71 17.43 0.09
C TRP A 110 6.24 17.25 0.49
N ALA A 111 5.60 18.30 1.02
CA ALA A 111 4.22 18.26 1.47
C ALA A 111 3.25 17.95 0.31
N ALA A 112 3.47 18.58 -0.85
CA ALA A 112 2.69 18.29 -2.04
C ALA A 112 2.86 16.83 -2.49
N TYR A 113 4.09 16.31 -2.47
CA TYR A 113 4.37 14.94 -2.85
C TYR A 113 3.72 13.92 -1.90
N ILE A 114 3.80 14.12 -0.58
CA ILE A 114 3.14 13.23 0.39
C ILE A 114 1.62 13.24 0.19
N ARG A 115 1.02 14.43 0.04
CA ARG A 115 -0.41 14.55 -0.20
C ARG A 115 -0.84 13.82 -1.47
N ASP A 116 -0.17 14.08 -2.59
CA ASP A 116 -0.63 13.61 -3.89
C ASP A 116 -0.26 12.14 -4.14
N ALA A 117 0.93 11.70 -3.73
CA ALA A 117 1.40 10.33 -3.96
C ALA A 117 0.86 9.31 -2.96
N LEU A 118 0.71 9.70 -1.69
CA LEU A 118 0.31 8.78 -0.61
C LEU A 118 -1.15 8.98 -0.19
N ILE A 119 -1.50 10.20 0.24
CA ILE A 119 -2.81 10.46 0.84
C ILE A 119 -3.92 10.31 -0.19
N GLU A 120 -3.82 10.98 -1.34
CA GLU A 120 -4.84 10.89 -2.39
C GLU A 120 -4.94 9.49 -2.99
N THR A 121 -3.82 8.81 -3.22
CA THR A 121 -3.84 7.42 -3.68
C THR A 121 -4.56 6.50 -2.68
N ALA A 122 -4.29 6.63 -1.38
CA ALA A 122 -4.92 5.79 -0.38
C ALA A 122 -6.42 6.10 -0.19
N VAL A 123 -6.77 7.38 -0.02
CA VAL A 123 -8.13 7.83 0.31
C VAL A 123 -9.05 7.77 -0.90
N SER A 124 -8.60 8.30 -2.03
CA SER A 124 -9.43 8.49 -3.22
C SER A 124 -9.43 7.27 -4.15
N LYS A 125 -8.41 6.40 -4.11
CA LYS A 125 -8.34 5.23 -4.99
C LYS A 125 -8.54 3.93 -4.22
N ASP A 126 -7.65 3.61 -3.29
CA ASP A 126 -7.65 2.28 -2.66
C ASP A 126 -8.88 2.03 -1.80
N ILE A 127 -9.27 2.98 -0.95
CA ILE A 127 -10.47 2.84 -0.10
C ILE A 127 -11.74 2.75 -0.94
N LEU A 128 -11.86 3.57 -2.00
CA LEU A 128 -13.04 3.57 -2.88
C LEU A 128 -13.13 2.29 -3.74
N LEU A 129 -12.01 1.64 -4.05
CA LEU A 129 -11.98 0.37 -4.77
C LEU A 129 -12.35 -0.83 -3.87
N LEU A 130 -12.11 -0.73 -2.56
CA LEU A 130 -12.40 -1.80 -1.61
C LEU A 130 -13.85 -1.81 -1.12
N ASN A 131 -14.41 -0.62 -0.87
CA ASN A 131 -15.73 -0.45 -0.28
C ASN A 131 -16.54 0.57 -1.07
N ARG A 132 -17.86 0.36 -1.13
CA ARG A 132 -18.79 1.34 -1.67
C ARG A 132 -18.92 2.50 -0.69
N VAL A 133 -18.25 3.62 -0.96
CA VAL A 133 -18.36 4.84 -0.16
C VAL A 133 -19.39 5.76 -0.81
N GLU A 134 -20.48 6.04 -0.10
CA GLU A 134 -21.58 6.87 -0.62
C GLU A 134 -21.23 8.36 -0.69
N LYS A 135 -20.40 8.84 0.24
CA LYS A 135 -20.03 10.26 0.35
C LYS A 135 -18.50 10.44 0.44
N PRO A 136 -17.76 10.34 -0.69
CA PRO A 136 -16.29 10.45 -0.70
C PRO A 136 -15.76 11.79 -0.14
N VAL A 137 -16.53 12.87 -0.30
CA VAL A 137 -16.15 14.20 0.24
C VAL A 137 -16.11 14.18 1.77
N LEU A 138 -17.12 13.57 2.42
CA LEU A 138 -17.14 13.45 3.88
C LEU A 138 -16.00 12.57 4.39
N LEU A 139 -15.64 11.52 3.65
CA LEU A 139 -14.50 10.68 4.00
C LEU A 139 -13.19 11.47 4.02
N ARG A 140 -12.97 12.33 3.01
CA ARG A 140 -11.80 13.23 2.97
C ARG A 140 -11.80 14.22 4.13
N GLN A 141 -12.93 14.84 4.42
CA GLN A 141 -13.06 15.77 5.55
C GLN A 141 -12.78 15.06 6.88
N LEU A 142 -13.34 13.86 7.08
CA LEU A 142 -13.08 13.04 8.25
C LEU A 142 -11.60 12.69 8.39
N PHE A 143 -10.93 12.35 7.28
CA PHE A 143 -9.49 12.09 7.28
C PHE A 143 -8.69 13.31 7.75
N VAL A 144 -8.98 14.51 7.22
CA VAL A 144 -8.32 15.75 7.63
C VAL A 144 -8.54 16.03 9.12
N LEU A 145 -9.79 15.95 9.60
CA LEU A 145 -10.11 16.13 11.01
C LEU A 145 -9.37 15.11 11.90
N ALA A 146 -9.27 13.86 11.46
CA ALA A 146 -8.54 12.84 12.20
C ALA A 146 -7.03 13.15 12.30
N CYS A 147 -6.44 13.74 11.25
CA CYS A 147 -5.06 14.22 11.29
C CYS A 147 -4.89 15.42 12.23
N GLU A 148 -5.80 16.40 12.20
CA GLU A 148 -5.74 17.61 13.05
C GLU A 148 -5.90 17.28 14.54
N TYR A 149 -6.80 16.36 14.87
CA TYR A 149 -7.05 15.92 16.24
C TYR A 149 -6.21 14.71 16.66
N GLY A 150 -5.16 14.38 15.90
CA GLY A 150 -4.27 13.26 16.19
C GLY A 150 -3.75 13.31 17.63
N GLY A 151 -4.01 12.26 18.40
CA GLY A 151 -3.58 12.15 19.81
C GLY A 151 -4.48 12.87 20.84
N GLN A 152 -5.62 13.43 20.43
CA GLN A 152 -6.57 14.09 21.32
C GLN A 152 -7.84 13.24 21.52
N ILE A 153 -8.51 13.38 22.68
CA ILE A 153 -9.84 12.78 22.88
C ILE A 153 -10.86 13.63 22.12
N LEU A 154 -11.51 13.02 21.13
CA LEU A 154 -12.47 13.70 20.27
C LEU A 154 -13.89 13.25 20.56
N SER A 155 -14.79 14.21 20.79
CA SER A 155 -16.22 13.93 20.98
C SER A 155 -16.89 13.66 19.63
N TYR A 156 -17.63 12.55 19.54
CA TYR A 156 -18.40 12.18 18.36
C TYR A 156 -19.39 13.28 17.93
N GLN A 157 -19.99 14.00 18.88
CA GLN A 157 -20.91 15.10 18.57
C GLN A 157 -20.19 16.29 17.94
N LYS A 158 -18.95 16.59 18.36
CA LYS A 158 -18.14 17.66 17.76
C LYS A 158 -17.73 17.32 16.33
N LEU A 159 -17.35 16.06 16.10
CA LEU A 159 -17.08 15.53 14.76
C LEU A 159 -18.28 15.68 13.83
N LEU A 160 -19.47 15.26 14.29
CA LEU A 160 -20.69 15.39 13.50
C LEU A 160 -21.03 16.84 13.16
N GLY A 161 -20.83 17.77 14.11
CA GLY A 161 -21.01 19.21 13.87
C GLY A 161 -20.10 19.71 12.75
N GLN A 162 -18.80 19.45 12.84
CA GLN A 162 -17.82 19.90 11.83
C GLN A 162 -18.03 19.26 10.46
N LEU A 163 -18.39 17.98 10.41
CA LEU A 163 -18.68 17.28 9.15
C LEU A 163 -20.00 17.77 8.51
N SER A 164 -20.99 18.16 9.31
CA SER A 164 -22.27 18.68 8.80
C SER A 164 -22.11 20.09 8.24
N ASP A 165 -21.35 20.95 8.92
CA ASP A 165 -21.03 22.30 8.43
C ASP A 165 -20.20 22.25 7.14
N ALA A 166 -19.22 21.34 7.06
CA ALA A 166 -18.40 21.13 5.88
C ALA A 166 -19.18 20.48 4.71
N GLY A 167 -20.13 19.58 5.00
CA GLY A 167 -21.02 18.99 4.01
C GLY A 167 -22.03 19.98 3.40
N ASN A 168 -22.49 20.96 4.18
CA ASN A 168 -23.42 22.00 3.73
C ASN A 168 -22.73 23.17 3.02
N THR A 169 -21.47 23.48 3.36
CA THR A 169 -20.71 24.59 2.73
C THR A 169 -20.19 24.26 1.34
N THR A 170 -20.10 22.98 0.94
CA THR A 170 -19.66 22.60 -0.43
C THR A 170 -20.74 22.86 -1.51
N THR A 171 -21.85 23.53 -1.17
CA THR A 171 -22.94 23.89 -2.12
C THR A 171 -22.94 25.39 -2.47
N LEU A 172 -21.99 26.18 -1.99
CA LEU A 172 -21.91 27.61 -2.33
C LEU A 172 -20.50 27.95 -2.86
N ALA A 173 -20.46 28.19 -4.17
CA ALA A 173 -19.38 28.74 -5.01
C ALA A 173 -18.27 27.78 -5.48
#